data_AF-A0A4U7C461-F1
#
_entry.id   AF-A0A4U7C461-F1
#
_cell.length_a   1.000
_cell.length_b   1.000
_cell.length_c   1.000
_cell.angle_alpha   90.00
_cell.angle_beta   90.00
_cell.angle_gamma   90.00
#
_symmetry.space_group_name_H-M   'P 1'
#
loop_
_entity.id
_entity.type
_entity.pdbx_description
1 polymer ?
#
loop_
_entity_poly.entity_id
_entity_poly.type
_entity_poly.pdbx_seq_one_letter_code
_entity_poly.pdbx_strand_id
1 'polypeptide(L)'
;MPPGGRRTRLVRALAALSLAAPAVFLVGRAVGFWRVRLAVGKLLALLPDDGAPDHVRVLPPPADEYAGTLQTTPAETREQLPEQGFSELIRAYFHAYDRDGEAVHEVGSFVHRPEGLTGDWQVHVRLFPAPDGATEVWAHWERNPYVAPLAHLRMEGYDPARGQRMAAELIDDLRCARDDGAA
;
A
#
# COMPACT_ATOMS: atom_id res chain seq x y z
N MET A 1 -43.08 24.75 7.08
CA MET A 1 -41.78 24.50 6.40
C MET A 1 -41.94 23.31 5.47
N PRO A 2 -41.79 23.46 4.15
CA PRO A 2 -42.12 22.38 3.22
C PRO A 2 -41.05 21.28 3.24
N PRO A 3 -41.43 19.99 3.27
CA PRO A 3 -40.50 18.86 3.40
C PRO A 3 -39.64 18.58 2.15
N GLY A 4 -39.78 19.36 1.07
CA GLY A 4 -39.12 19.14 -0.22
C GLY A 4 -37.65 19.58 -0.31
N GLY A 5 -37.19 20.53 0.53
CA GLY A 5 -35.85 21.12 0.39
C GLY A 5 -34.68 20.19 0.74
N ARG A 6 -34.88 19.27 1.70
CA ARG A 6 -33.84 18.31 2.11
C ARG A 6 -33.59 17.22 1.08
N ARG A 7 -34.66 16.64 0.50
CA ARG A 7 -34.55 15.59 -0.53
C ARG A 7 -33.85 16.10 -1.79
N THR A 8 -34.17 17.30 -2.26
CA THR A 8 -33.55 17.87 -3.48
C THR A 8 -32.08 18.22 -3.28
N ARG A 9 -31.68 18.67 -2.09
CA ARG A 9 -30.25 18.88 -1.74
C ARG A 9 -29.49 17.56 -1.65
N LEU A 10 -30.10 16.53 -1.05
CA LEU A 10 -29.50 15.20 -0.94
C LEU A 10 -29.28 14.56 -2.33
N VAL A 11 -30.27 14.65 -3.21
CA VAL A 11 -30.19 14.13 -4.59
C VAL A 11 -29.13 14.87 -5.41
N ARG A 12 -29.05 16.20 -5.29
CA ARG A 12 -27.99 16.98 -5.96
C ARG A 12 -26.59 16.69 -5.41
N ALA A 13 -26.46 16.50 -4.09
CA ALA A 13 -25.21 16.10 -3.47
C ALA A 13 -24.78 14.70 -3.91
N LEU A 14 -25.71 13.74 -3.96
CA LEU A 14 -25.45 12.39 -4.47
C LEU A 14 -25.07 12.40 -5.95
N ALA A 15 -25.77 13.20 -6.78
CA ALA A 15 -25.46 13.35 -8.20
C ALA A 15 -24.07 14.00 -8.43
N ALA A 16 -23.72 15.01 -7.64
CA ALA A 16 -22.39 15.61 -7.67
C ALA A 16 -21.31 14.63 -7.21
N LEU A 17 -21.56 13.84 -6.15
CA LEU A 17 -20.65 12.78 -5.71
C LEU A 17 -20.46 11.70 -6.79
N SER A 18 -21.53 11.30 -7.49
CA SER A 18 -21.47 10.27 -8.53
C SER A 18 -20.71 10.72 -9.78
N LEU A 19 -20.57 12.02 -10.02
CA LEU A 19 -19.73 12.56 -11.10
C LEU A 19 -18.30 12.87 -10.63
N ALA A 20 -18.13 13.26 -9.36
CA ALA A 20 -16.84 13.55 -8.77
C ALA A 20 -15.99 12.29 -8.55
N ALA A 21 -16.58 11.18 -8.09
CA ALA A 21 -15.82 9.95 -7.81
C ALA A 21 -15.14 9.35 -9.07
N PRO A 22 -15.82 9.23 -10.23
CA PRO A 22 -15.16 8.82 -11.47
C PRO A 22 -14.09 9.81 -11.92
N ALA A 23 -14.33 11.12 -11.80
CA ALA A 23 -13.36 12.14 -12.18
C ALA A 23 -12.10 12.07 -11.30
N VAL A 24 -12.26 11.96 -9.98
CA VAL A 24 -11.15 11.76 -9.03
C VAL A 24 -10.40 10.47 -9.32
N PHE A 25 -11.12 9.39 -9.64
CA PHE A 25 -10.51 8.13 -10.03
C PHE A 25 -9.68 8.25 -11.31
N LEU A 26 -10.21 8.91 -12.34
CA LEU A 26 -9.52 9.11 -13.62
C LEU A 26 -8.31 10.04 -13.48
N VAL A 27 -8.43 11.12 -12.71
CA VAL A 27 -7.31 12.01 -12.38
C VAL A 27 -6.25 11.27 -11.56
N GLY A 28 -6.66 10.50 -10.55
CA GLY A 28 -5.76 9.67 -9.76
C GLY A 28 -5.02 8.63 -10.61
N ARG A 29 -5.72 8.01 -11.57
CA ARG A 29 -5.10 7.09 -12.55
C ARG A 29 -4.13 7.81 -13.49
N ALA A 30 -4.46 9.02 -13.94
CA ALA A 30 -3.61 9.80 -14.83
C ALA A 30 -2.35 10.34 -14.15
N VAL A 31 -2.45 10.72 -12.87
CA VAL A 31 -1.32 11.20 -12.06
C VAL A 31 -0.53 10.04 -11.44
N GLY A 32 -1.16 8.88 -11.26
CA GLY A 32 -0.65 7.75 -10.49
C GLY A 32 -1.01 7.90 -9.01
N PHE A 33 -1.85 6.99 -8.48
CA PHE A 33 -2.30 7.06 -7.09
C PHE A 33 -1.12 7.03 -6.10
N TRP A 34 -0.05 6.32 -6.44
CA TRP A 34 1.19 6.31 -5.66
C TRP A 34 1.79 7.70 -5.46
N ARG A 35 1.70 8.62 -6.43
CA ARG A 35 2.24 10.00 -6.28
C ARG A 35 1.44 10.79 -5.26
N VAL A 36 0.11 10.66 -5.32
CA VAL A 36 -0.80 11.27 -4.34
C VAL A 36 -0.53 10.70 -2.95
N ARG A 37 -0.44 9.37 -2.86
CA ARG A 37 -0.13 8.64 -1.62
C ARG A 37 1.22 9.07 -1.03
N LEU A 38 2.27 9.17 -1.85
CA LEU A 38 3.59 9.63 -1.44
C LEU A 38 3.56 11.08 -0.93
N ALA A 39 2.89 11.98 -1.64
CA ALA A 39 2.78 13.38 -1.23
C ALA A 39 2.04 13.52 0.11
N VAL A 40 0.91 12.83 0.27
CA VAL A 40 0.16 12.81 1.53
C VAL A 40 0.98 12.16 2.63
N GLY A 41 1.62 11.02 2.37
CA GLY A 41 2.46 10.31 3.33
C GLY A 41 3.62 11.16 3.84
N LYS A 42 4.31 11.89 2.95
CA LYS A 42 5.34 12.87 3.33
C LYS A 42 4.81 13.98 4.22
N LEU A 43 3.60 14.47 3.97
CA LEU A 43 2.98 15.49 4.83
C LEU A 43 2.61 14.92 6.20
N LEU A 44 2.10 13.68 6.24
CA LEU A 44 1.79 12.98 7.50
C LEU A 44 3.04 12.70 8.33
N ALA A 45 4.17 12.36 7.69
CA ALA A 45 5.45 12.14 8.35
C ALA A 45 6.05 13.39 9.02
N LEU A 46 5.53 14.59 8.69
CA LEU A 46 5.92 15.85 9.36
C LEU A 46 5.10 16.11 10.64
N LEU A 47 4.01 15.36 10.86
CA LEU A 47 3.21 15.51 12.07
C LEU A 47 3.94 14.90 13.26
N PRO A 48 3.94 15.56 14.43
CA PRO A 48 4.49 14.96 15.63
C PRO A 48 3.68 13.71 16.00
N ASP A 49 4.39 12.65 16.38
CA ASP A 49 3.77 11.37 16.78
C ASP A 49 2.88 11.53 18.03
N ASP A 50 3.20 12.51 18.87
CA ASP A 50 2.45 12.85 20.07
C ASP A 50 1.07 13.46 19.72
N GLY A 51 0.01 12.68 19.97
CA GLY A 51 -1.38 13.09 19.80
C GLY A 51 -1.96 12.84 18.40
N ALA A 52 -1.18 12.38 17.44
CA ALA A 52 -1.68 11.92 16.16
C ALA A 52 -2.47 10.60 16.33
N PRO A 53 -3.70 10.48 15.80
CA PRO A 53 -4.42 9.21 15.79
C PRO A 53 -3.61 8.11 15.09
N ASP A 54 -3.70 6.86 15.57
CA ASP A 54 -2.89 5.75 15.03
C ASP A 54 -3.05 5.57 13.51
N HIS A 55 -4.22 5.88 12.97
CA HIS A 55 -4.51 5.72 11.55
C HIS A 55 -3.86 6.76 10.62
N VAL A 56 -3.22 7.81 11.17
CA VAL A 56 -2.46 8.82 10.40
C VAL A 56 -0.97 8.79 10.70
N ARG A 57 -0.53 7.94 11.63
CA ARG A 57 0.89 7.78 11.97
C ARG A 57 1.64 7.10 10.83
N VAL A 58 2.84 7.58 10.55
CA VAL A 58 3.76 6.98 9.58
C VAL A 58 4.82 6.23 10.37
N LEU A 59 4.71 4.91 10.36
CA LEU A 59 5.60 4.02 11.13
C LEU A 59 6.57 3.30 10.18
N PRO A 60 7.73 2.82 10.68
CA PRO A 60 8.56 1.91 9.90
C PRO A 60 7.79 0.63 9.56
N PRO A 61 8.05 0.00 8.40
CA PRO A 61 7.57 -1.35 8.18
C PRO A 61 8.24 -2.29 9.23
N PRO A 62 7.50 -3.25 9.79
CA PRO A 62 8.08 -4.34 10.58
C PRO A 62 9.27 -4.98 9.85
N ALA A 63 10.36 -5.20 10.59
CA ALA A 63 11.62 -5.66 10.00
C ALA A 63 11.52 -7.09 9.44
N ASP A 64 10.67 -7.91 10.06
CA ASP A 64 10.37 -9.29 9.66
C ASP A 64 9.52 -9.40 8.39
N GLU A 65 9.14 -8.27 7.78
CA GLU A 65 8.49 -8.25 6.47
C GLU A 65 9.45 -8.04 5.30
N TYR A 66 10.73 -7.71 5.55
CA TYR A 66 11.67 -7.49 4.45
C TYR A 66 11.81 -8.74 3.60
N ALA A 67 11.43 -8.68 2.32
CA ALA A 67 11.40 -9.81 1.41
C ALA A 67 12.64 -9.87 0.53
N GLY A 68 13.22 -8.72 0.18
CA GLY A 68 14.44 -8.67 -0.63
C GLY A 68 14.57 -7.41 -1.46
N THR A 69 15.42 -7.48 -2.49
CA THR A 69 15.72 -6.35 -3.37
C THR A 69 15.58 -6.75 -4.84
N LEU A 70 14.92 -5.91 -5.62
CA LEU A 70 14.89 -5.94 -7.08
C LEU A 70 15.92 -4.96 -7.61
N GLN A 71 16.68 -5.36 -8.63
CA GLN A 71 17.70 -4.48 -9.23
C GLN A 71 17.12 -3.41 -10.17
N THR A 72 15.80 -3.40 -10.33
CA THR A 72 15.08 -2.38 -11.10
C THR A 72 14.75 -1.18 -10.21
N THR A 73 14.64 -0.02 -10.83
CA THR A 73 14.24 1.20 -10.15
C THR A 73 12.78 1.12 -9.68
N PRO A 74 12.36 1.90 -8.67
CA PRO A 74 10.97 1.86 -8.24
C PRO A 74 9.97 2.20 -9.34
N ALA A 75 10.38 2.97 -10.35
CA ALA A 75 9.54 3.27 -11.51
C ALA A 75 9.30 2.03 -12.36
N GLU A 76 10.38 1.34 -12.74
CA GLU A 76 10.31 0.10 -13.51
C GLU A 76 9.56 -1.00 -12.74
N THR A 77 9.84 -1.17 -11.44
CA THR A 77 9.14 -2.15 -10.61
C THR A 77 7.62 -1.90 -10.59
N ARG A 78 7.18 -0.64 -10.47
CA ARG A 78 5.74 -0.31 -10.51
C ARG A 78 5.08 -0.64 -11.85
N GLU A 79 5.84 -0.57 -12.95
CA GLU A 79 5.36 -0.90 -14.29
C GLU A 79 5.29 -2.42 -14.50
N GLN A 80 6.21 -3.18 -13.91
CA GLN A 80 6.32 -4.64 -14.03
C GLN A 80 5.33 -5.41 -13.16
N LEU A 81 5.10 -4.98 -11.92
CA LEU A 81 4.25 -5.70 -10.96
C LEU A 81 2.84 -6.04 -11.49
N PRO A 82 2.14 -5.15 -12.23
CA PRO A 82 0.86 -5.49 -12.86
C PRO A 82 0.92 -6.68 -13.83
N GLU A 83 2.02 -6.85 -14.56
CA GLU A 83 2.22 -7.97 -15.47
C GLU A 83 2.40 -9.29 -14.71
N GLN A 84 2.91 -9.21 -13.48
CA GLN A 84 3.05 -10.32 -12.52
C GLN A 84 1.79 -10.54 -11.67
N GLY A 85 0.66 -9.93 -12.06
CA GLY A 85 -0.63 -10.14 -11.41
C GLY A 85 -0.84 -9.36 -10.11
N PHE A 86 -0.03 -8.34 -9.84
CA PHE A 86 -0.27 -7.42 -8.73
C PHE A 86 -1.16 -6.26 -9.16
N SER A 87 -1.81 -5.64 -8.18
CA SER A 87 -2.64 -4.45 -8.38
C SER A 87 -2.32 -3.42 -7.31
N GLU A 88 -2.38 -2.13 -7.64
CA GLU A 88 -2.11 -1.07 -6.66
C GLU A 88 -3.15 -1.10 -5.52
N LEU A 89 -2.68 -1.13 -4.27
CA LEU A 89 -3.52 -1.04 -3.08
C LEU A 89 -3.53 0.40 -2.57
N ILE A 90 -4.62 1.10 -2.87
CA ILE A 90 -4.84 2.50 -2.46
C ILE A 90 -5.08 2.60 -0.94
N ARG A 91 -5.77 1.59 -0.36
CA ARG A 91 -6.13 1.56 1.06
C ARG A 91 -5.13 0.72 1.87
N ALA A 92 -3.95 1.30 2.10
CA ALA A 92 -2.92 0.75 2.97
C ALA A 92 -2.41 1.83 3.93
N TYR A 93 -1.85 1.45 5.09
CA TYR A 93 -1.08 2.40 5.90
C TYR A 93 0.18 2.80 5.16
N PHE A 94 0.56 4.08 5.27
CA PHE A 94 1.76 4.60 4.63
C PHE A 94 2.94 4.44 5.58
N HIS A 95 4.06 3.95 5.06
CA HIS A 95 5.24 3.70 5.87
C HIS A 95 6.45 4.51 5.41
N ALA A 96 7.30 4.82 6.38
CA ALA A 96 8.61 5.38 6.16
C ALA A 96 9.52 4.91 7.30
N TYR A 97 10.82 4.76 7.02
CA TYR A 97 11.81 4.43 8.03
C TYR A 97 13.03 5.33 7.87
N ASP A 98 13.83 5.42 8.94
CA ASP A 98 15.08 6.15 8.92
C ASP A 98 16.21 5.29 8.34
N ARG A 99 16.97 5.85 7.40
CA ARG A 99 18.24 5.33 6.92
C ARG A 99 19.26 6.44 7.00
N ASP A 100 20.23 6.29 7.87
CA ASP A 100 21.34 7.24 8.04
C ASP A 100 20.87 8.68 8.33
N GLY A 101 19.79 8.85 9.09
CA GLY A 101 19.22 10.14 9.42
C GLY A 101 18.31 10.75 8.35
N GLU A 102 18.07 10.01 7.25
CA GLU A 102 17.18 10.41 6.17
C GLU A 102 15.96 9.50 6.10
N ALA A 103 14.77 10.11 5.99
CA ALA A 103 13.53 9.36 5.91
C ALA A 103 13.32 8.73 4.52
N VAL A 104 13.35 7.40 4.47
CA VAL A 104 13.03 6.61 3.28
C VAL A 104 11.54 6.32 3.27
N HIS A 105 10.86 6.79 2.24
CA HIS A 105 9.41 6.75 2.14
C HIS A 105 8.95 5.61 1.24
N GLU A 106 7.82 4.99 1.57
CA GLU A 106 7.14 4.04 0.69
C GLU A 106 6.80 4.73 -0.65
N VAL A 107 7.17 4.10 -1.76
CA VAL A 107 6.92 4.59 -3.13
C VAL A 107 6.04 3.66 -3.94
N GLY A 108 5.46 2.64 -3.32
CA GLY A 108 4.52 1.72 -3.96
C GLY A 108 3.88 0.77 -2.95
N SER A 109 2.60 0.48 -3.15
CA SER A 109 1.81 -0.47 -2.34
C SER A 109 0.97 -1.30 -3.30
N PHE A 110 1.26 -2.60 -3.37
CA PHE A 110 0.68 -3.51 -4.35
C PHE A 110 0.24 -4.81 -3.71
N VAL A 111 -0.79 -5.43 -4.27
CA VAL A 111 -1.35 -6.67 -3.75
C VAL A 111 -1.60 -7.67 -4.86
N HIS A 112 -1.29 -8.93 -4.59
CA HIS A 112 -1.74 -10.05 -5.38
C HIS A 112 -2.78 -10.85 -4.58
N ARG A 113 -3.89 -11.19 -5.23
CA ARG A 113 -5.02 -11.93 -4.64
C ARG A 113 -5.19 -13.25 -5.39
N PRO A 114 -4.76 -14.39 -4.81
CA PRO A 114 -4.82 -15.67 -5.50
C PRO A 114 -6.26 -16.04 -5.94
N GLU A 115 -7.26 -15.74 -5.11
CA GLU A 115 -8.67 -15.98 -5.40
C GLU A 115 -9.38 -14.78 -6.03
N GLY A 116 -8.64 -13.79 -6.53
CA GLY A 116 -9.18 -12.59 -7.16
C GLY A 116 -9.73 -11.55 -6.18
N LEU A 117 -10.48 -10.57 -6.69
CA LEU A 117 -10.90 -9.38 -5.92
C LEU A 117 -11.72 -9.68 -4.67
N THR A 118 -12.50 -10.75 -4.70
CA THR A 118 -13.36 -11.22 -3.59
C THR A 118 -12.72 -12.32 -2.76
N GLY A 119 -11.45 -12.63 -2.99
CA GLY A 119 -10.67 -13.55 -2.17
C GLY A 119 -10.49 -13.02 -0.75
N ASP A 120 -10.44 -13.93 0.21
CA ASP A 120 -10.31 -13.61 1.63
C ASP A 120 -8.93 -13.07 2.01
N TRP A 121 -7.94 -13.32 1.16
CA TRP A 121 -6.55 -13.08 1.48
C TRP A 121 -5.80 -12.43 0.32
N GLN A 122 -4.67 -11.83 0.66
CA GLN A 122 -3.76 -11.21 -0.29
C GLN A 122 -2.33 -11.26 0.24
N VAL A 123 -1.36 -11.30 -0.67
CA VAL A 123 0.00 -10.88 -0.36
C VAL A 123 0.09 -9.39 -0.66
N HIS A 124 0.47 -8.60 0.34
CA HIS A 124 0.71 -7.17 0.22
C HIS A 124 2.21 -6.94 0.15
N VAL A 125 2.65 -6.20 -0.87
CA VAL A 125 4.04 -5.78 -1.06
C VAL A 125 4.15 -4.26 -1.06
N ARG A 126 5.19 -3.77 -0.40
CA ARG A 126 5.55 -2.36 -0.31
C ARG A 126 6.93 -2.15 -0.91
N LEU A 127 7.08 -1.05 -1.64
CA LEU A 127 8.29 -0.69 -2.35
C LEU A 127 8.95 0.51 -1.69
N PHE A 128 10.26 0.43 -1.47
CA PHE A 128 11.07 1.56 -1.01
C PHE A 128 12.32 1.68 -1.90
N PRO A 129 12.82 2.90 -2.13
CA PRO A 129 14.05 3.09 -2.89
C PRO A 129 15.27 2.63 -2.09
N ALA A 130 16.12 1.82 -2.72
CA ALA A 130 17.43 1.46 -2.23
C ALA A 130 18.47 2.57 -2.55
N PRO A 131 19.60 2.65 -1.82
CA PRO A 131 20.62 3.68 -2.06
C PRO A 131 21.30 3.62 -3.43
N ASP A 132 21.40 2.43 -4.01
CA ASP A 132 21.99 2.17 -5.33
C ASP A 132 20.99 2.37 -6.49
N GLY A 133 19.77 2.85 -6.19
CA GLY A 133 18.70 3.05 -7.16
C GLY A 133 17.83 1.80 -7.39
N ALA A 134 18.16 0.67 -6.76
CA ALA A 134 17.35 -0.53 -6.75
C ALA A 134 16.04 -0.33 -5.94
N THR A 135 15.20 -1.37 -5.89
CA THR A 135 13.94 -1.35 -5.14
C THR A 135 13.96 -2.40 -4.05
N GLU A 136 13.81 -1.97 -2.82
CA GLU A 136 13.60 -2.87 -1.69
C GLU A 136 12.11 -3.21 -1.55
N VAL A 137 11.83 -4.47 -1.22
CA VAL A 137 10.49 -5.04 -1.15
C VAL A 137 10.23 -5.59 0.25
N TRP A 138 9.13 -5.14 0.86
CA TRP A 138 8.59 -5.71 2.10
C TRP A 138 7.28 -6.39 1.76
N ALA A 139 7.06 -7.58 2.29
CA ALA A 139 5.91 -8.41 1.97
C ALA A 139 5.31 -9.08 3.21
N HIS A 140 3.99 -9.14 3.26
CA HIS A 140 3.27 -9.94 4.24
C HIS A 140 2.00 -10.55 3.65
N TRP A 141 1.57 -11.65 4.22
CA TRP A 141 0.27 -12.25 3.96
C TRP A 141 -0.77 -11.69 4.92
N GLU A 142 -1.90 -11.23 4.40
CA GLU A 142 -2.96 -10.63 5.21
C GLU A 142 -4.36 -10.87 4.65
N ARG A 143 -5.36 -10.58 5.49
CA ARG A 143 -6.77 -10.55 5.09
C ARG A 143 -7.00 -9.43 4.07
N ASN A 144 -7.75 -9.75 3.02
CA ASN A 144 -8.16 -8.77 2.03
C ASN A 144 -9.09 -7.72 2.70
N PRO A 145 -8.66 -6.46 2.78
CA PRO A 145 -9.41 -5.42 3.48
C PRO A 145 -10.76 -5.12 2.79
N TYR A 146 -10.94 -5.45 1.51
CA TYR A 146 -12.20 -5.27 0.79
C TYR A 146 -13.27 -6.32 1.14
N VAL A 147 -12.86 -7.49 1.63
CA VAL A 147 -13.75 -8.60 1.95
C VAL A 147 -13.90 -8.77 3.47
N ALA A 148 -12.78 -8.70 4.19
CA ALA A 148 -12.74 -8.94 5.63
C ALA A 148 -12.07 -7.77 6.39
N PRO A 149 -12.63 -6.55 6.36
CA PRO A 149 -12.00 -5.35 6.90
C PRO A 149 -11.72 -5.43 8.41
N LEU A 150 -12.63 -6.03 9.19
CA LEU A 150 -12.44 -6.18 10.64
C LEU A 150 -11.34 -7.19 10.98
N ALA A 151 -11.28 -8.30 10.25
CA ALA A 151 -10.23 -9.32 10.45
C ALA A 151 -8.85 -8.78 10.02
N HIS A 152 -8.80 -7.98 8.95
CA HIS A 152 -7.60 -7.25 8.53
C HIS A 152 -7.12 -6.29 9.62
N LEU A 153 -8.00 -5.46 10.18
CA LEU A 153 -7.63 -4.53 11.27
C LEU A 153 -7.15 -5.25 12.54
N ARG A 154 -7.63 -6.47 12.78
CA ARG A 154 -7.19 -7.33 13.89
C ARG A 154 -5.93 -8.15 13.58
N MET A 155 -5.39 -8.05 12.37
CA MET A 155 -4.25 -8.82 11.90
C MET A 155 -4.48 -10.35 12.01
N GLU A 156 -5.72 -10.80 11.81
CA GLU A 156 -6.07 -12.22 11.92
C GLU A 156 -5.38 -13.06 10.83
N GLY A 157 -4.44 -13.92 11.25
CA GLY A 157 -3.64 -14.76 10.36
C GLY A 157 -2.64 -13.98 9.50
N TYR A 158 -2.25 -12.80 9.97
CA TYR A 158 -1.14 -12.02 9.44
C TYR A 158 0.16 -12.83 9.52
N ASP A 159 0.88 -12.97 8.39
CA ASP A 159 2.05 -13.85 8.28
C ASP A 159 3.10 -13.25 7.33
N PRO A 160 4.13 -12.56 7.87
CA PRO A 160 5.24 -12.02 7.10
C PRO A 160 6.00 -13.09 6.32
N ALA A 161 6.32 -14.22 6.96
CA ALA A 161 7.11 -15.29 6.34
C ALA A 161 6.39 -15.90 5.13
N ARG A 162 5.07 -16.10 5.20
CA ARG A 162 4.27 -16.49 4.04
C ARG A 162 4.26 -15.41 2.96
N GLY A 163 4.12 -14.15 3.34
CA GLY A 163 4.17 -13.03 2.40
C GLY A 163 5.49 -12.97 1.63
N GLN A 164 6.62 -13.12 2.31
CA GLN A 164 7.95 -13.19 1.71
C GLN A 164 8.08 -14.34 0.72
N ARG A 165 7.66 -15.55 1.09
CA ARG A 165 7.67 -16.71 0.17
C ARG A 165 6.82 -16.45 -1.06
N MET A 166 5.61 -15.92 -0.89
CA MET A 166 4.73 -15.60 -2.01
C MET A 166 5.29 -14.48 -2.89
N ALA A 167 5.90 -13.45 -2.31
CA ALA A 167 6.59 -12.41 -3.09
C ALA A 167 7.74 -13.01 -3.90
N ALA A 168 8.55 -13.89 -3.32
CA ALA A 168 9.64 -14.58 -4.02
C ALA A 168 9.15 -15.50 -5.15
N GLU A 169 7.99 -16.11 -5.00
CA GLU A 169 7.37 -16.97 -6.02
C GLU A 169 6.73 -16.18 -7.17
N LEU A 170 6.17 -14.99 -6.87
CA LEU A 170 5.35 -14.22 -7.81
C LEU A 170 6.12 -13.08 -8.49
N ILE A 171 7.17 -12.56 -7.86
CA ILE A 171 7.93 -11.41 -8.37
C ILE A 171 9.23 -11.90 -9.00
N ASP A 172 9.32 -11.79 -10.31
CA ASP A 172 10.53 -12.15 -11.05
C ASP A 172 11.73 -11.33 -10.56
N ASP A 173 12.90 -11.98 -10.53
CA ASP A 173 14.20 -11.40 -10.16
C ASP A 173 14.29 -10.84 -8.72
N LEU A 174 13.32 -11.14 -7.85
CA LEU A 174 13.40 -10.75 -6.44
C LEU A 174 14.56 -11.49 -5.75
N ARG A 175 15.62 -10.76 -5.43
CA ARG A 175 16.76 -11.29 -4.66
C ARG A 175 16.37 -11.31 -3.19
N CYS A 176 15.92 -12.47 -2.74
CA CYS A 176 15.50 -12.66 -1.36
C CYS A 176 16.63 -12.29 -0.40
N ALA A 177 16.27 -11.65 0.72
CA ALA A 177 17.18 -11.52 1.84
C ALA A 177 17.66 -12.93 2.20
N ARG A 178 18.97 -13.17 2.22
CA ARG A 178 19.48 -14.44 2.73
C ARG A 178 19.06 -14.54 4.19
N ASP A 179 18.65 -15.74 4.62
CA ASP A 179 18.72 -16.13 6.02
C ASP A 179 20.20 -16.09 6.41
N ASP A 180 20.72 -14.90 6.73
CA ASP A 180 21.98 -14.76 7.43
C ASP A 180 21.71 -15.24 8.85
N GLY A 181 21.77 -16.57 8.97
CA GLY A 181 21.54 -17.30 10.20
C GLY A 181 22.36 -16.70 11.33
N ALA A 182 21.73 -16.69 12.50
CA ALA A 182 22.38 -16.47 13.79
C ALA A 182 23.79 -17.07 13.80
N ALA A 183 24.78 -16.21 14.03
CA ALA A 183 26.10 -16.59 14.52
C ALA A 183 26.04 -16.77 16.04
#